data_AF-A0A2I0K5P3-F1
#
_entry.id   AF-A0A2I0K5P3-F1
#
_cell.length_a   1.000
_cell.length_b   1.000
_cell.length_c   1.000
_cell.angle_alpha   90.00
_cell.angle_beta   90.00
_cell.angle_gamma   90.00
#
_symmetry.space_group_name_H-M   'P 1'
#
loop_
_entity.id
_entity.type
_entity.pdbx_description
1 polymer ?
#
loop_
_entity_poly.entity_id
_entity_poly.type
_entity_poly.pdbx_seq_one_letter_code
_entity_poly.pdbx_strand_id
1 'polypeptide(L)'
;MTESKESKFKRLCVFCGSSPGKKSSYKDAAVELGKELVARNIDLVYGGGSIGLMGLVSRAVHDGGRHVLGLAFITSFPHRFFSANH
;
A
#
# COMPACT_ATOMS: atom_id res chain seq x y z
N MET A 1 11.84 -24.53 4.23
CA MET A 1 13.00 -23.63 4.07
C MET A 1 12.54 -22.40 3.32
N THR A 2 12.32 -21.29 4.03
CA THR A 2 12.25 -19.95 3.43
C THR A 2 13.12 -19.07 4.32
N GLU A 3 14.31 -18.74 3.85
CA GLU A 3 15.23 -17.82 4.53
C GLU A 3 14.52 -16.50 4.78
N SER A 4 14.21 -16.23 6.05
CA SER A 4 13.87 -14.89 6.54
C SER A 4 15.15 -14.04 6.53
N LYS A 5 15.58 -13.65 5.32
CA LYS A 5 16.63 -12.65 5.13
C LYS A 5 16.12 -11.33 5.67
N GLU A 6 16.74 -10.88 6.76
CA GLU A 6 16.55 -9.53 7.30
C GLU A 6 16.66 -8.52 6.14
N SER A 7 15.55 -7.86 5.81
CA SER A 7 15.55 -6.92 4.71
C SER A 7 16.25 -5.64 5.16
N LYS A 8 17.29 -5.25 4.43
CA LYS A 8 18.03 -3.99 4.64
C LYS A 8 17.14 -2.73 4.51
N PHE A 9 15.92 -2.89 3.99
CA PHE A 9 14.97 -1.81 3.75
C PHE A 9 13.91 -1.75 4.86
N LYS A 10 13.71 -0.57 5.43
CA LYS A 10 12.65 -0.32 6.40
C LYS A 10 11.31 0.04 5.74
N ARG A 11 11.36 0.65 4.55
CA ARG A 11 10.20 1.15 3.79
C ARG A 11 10.37 0.89 2.30
N LEU A 12 9.30 0.46 1.63
CA LEU A 12 9.27 0.32 0.17
C LEU A 12 8.13 1.14 -0.43
N CYS A 13 8.46 1.93 -1.46
CA CYS A 13 7.48 2.71 -2.21
C CYS A 13 6.95 1.89 -3.38
N VAL A 14 5.65 1.62 -3.41
CA VAL A 14 4.99 0.88 -4.48
C VAL A 14 4.23 1.85 -5.36
N PHE A 15 4.62 1.92 -6.64
CA PHE A 15 3.90 2.67 -7.65
C PHE A 15 2.93 1.74 -8.37
N CYS A 16 1.64 2.00 -8.25
CA CYS A 16 0.61 1.25 -8.94
C CYS A 16 -0.34 2.20 -9.65
N GLY A 17 -0.79 1.84 -10.85
CA GLY A 17 -1.78 2.63 -11.56
C GLY A 17 -3.13 2.59 -10.85
N SER A 18 -3.91 3.67 -10.95
CA SER A 18 -5.27 3.78 -10.40
C SER A 18 -6.26 2.78 -11.02
N SER A 19 -5.88 2.10 -12.11
CA SER A 19 -6.68 1.08 -12.77
C SER A 19 -6.50 -0.28 -12.08
N PRO A 20 -7.58 -0.99 -11.72
CA PRO A 20 -7.50 -2.29 -11.04
C PRO A 20 -6.87 -3.43 -11.87
N GLY A 21 -6.37 -3.13 -13.08
CA GLY A 21 -5.99 -4.11 -14.09
C GLY A 21 -7.20 -4.86 -14.65
N LYS A 22 -7.15 -5.25 -15.94
CA LYS A 22 -8.20 -6.13 -16.52
C LYS A 22 -8.09 -7.59 -16.05
N LYS A 23 -6.93 -8.00 -15.53
CA LYS A 23 -6.64 -9.38 -15.11
C LYS A 23 -6.63 -9.49 -13.59
N SER A 24 -7.25 -10.54 -13.06
CA SER A 24 -7.22 -10.87 -11.62
C SER A 24 -5.80 -11.11 -11.11
N SER A 25 -4.89 -11.58 -11.95
CA SER A 25 -3.47 -11.83 -11.62
C SER A 25 -2.75 -10.62 -11.03
N TYR A 26 -3.13 -9.39 -11.40
CA TYR A 26 -2.54 -8.18 -10.80
C TYR A 26 -2.97 -7.98 -9.35
N LYS A 27 -4.20 -8.37 -9.01
CA LYS A 27 -4.71 -8.32 -7.63
C LYS A 27 -4.02 -9.35 -6.76
N ASP A 28 -3.86 -10.57 -7.28
CA ASP A 28 -3.21 -11.66 -6.56
C ASP A 28 -1.74 -11.31 -6.27
N ALA A 29 -1.01 -10.81 -7.28
CA ALA A 29 0.36 -10.34 -7.12
C ALA A 29 0.49 -9.17 -6.13
N ALA A 30 -0.48 -8.24 -6.13
CA ALA A 30 -0.53 -7.13 -5.18
C ALA A 30 -0.69 -7.60 -3.72
N VAL A 31 -1.56 -8.60 -3.49
CA VAL A 31 -1.76 -9.20 -2.17
C VAL A 31 -0.53 -10.00 -1.74
N GLU A 32 0.06 -10.78 -2.64
CA GLU A 32 1.28 -11.56 -2.39
C GLU A 32 2.45 -10.64 -2.02
N LEU A 33 2.63 -9.54 -2.75
CA LEU A 33 3.62 -8.51 -2.42
C LEU A 33 3.39 -7.94 -1.01
N GLY A 34 2.15 -7.61 -0.67
CA GLY A 34 1.81 -7.13 0.68
C GLY A 34 2.17 -8.12 1.78
N LYS A 35 1.89 -9.41 1.58
CA LYS A 35 2.26 -10.47 2.53
C LYS A 35 3.77 -10.61 2.69
N GLU A 36 4.53 -10.54 1.60
CA GLU A 36 5.99 -10.56 1.64
C GLU A 36 6.58 -9.37 2.40
N LEU A 37 6.00 -8.17 2.22
CA LEU A 37 6.41 -6.97 2.98
C LEU A 37 6.19 -7.17 4.49
N VAL A 38 5.05 -7.74 4.86
CA VAL A 38 4.71 -8.07 6.26
C VAL A 38 5.67 -9.09 6.83
N ALA A 39 5.91 -10.20 6.11
CA ALA A 39 6.83 -11.25 6.53
C ALA A 39 8.26 -10.73 6.75
N ARG A 40 8.67 -9.71 5.98
CA ARG A 40 10.00 -9.10 6.06
C ARG A 40 10.08 -7.90 7.01
N ASN A 41 8.99 -7.55 7.70
CA ASN A 41 8.92 -6.36 8.56
C ASN A 41 9.29 -5.07 7.81
N ILE A 42 8.73 -4.90 6.61
CA ILE A 42 8.89 -3.70 5.78
C ILE A 42 7.59 -2.89 5.83
N ASP A 43 7.71 -1.57 5.93
CA ASP A 43 6.58 -0.65 5.82
C ASP A 43 6.28 -0.28 4.36
N LEU A 44 5.02 -0.07 4.04
CA LEU A 44 4.58 0.29 2.70
C LEU A 44 4.43 1.80 2.56
N VAL A 45 4.98 2.37 1.51
CA VAL A 45 4.69 3.73 1.05
C VAL A 45 3.98 3.65 -0.29
N TYR A 46 2.88 4.38 -0.48
CA TYR A 46 2.11 4.38 -1.72
C TYR A 46 1.52 5.76 -2.00
N GLY A 47 1.15 6.04 -3.26
CA GLY A 47 0.68 7.36 -3.70
C GLY A 47 -0.73 7.80 -3.25
N GLY A 48 -1.22 7.34 -2.09
CA GLY A 48 -2.45 7.86 -1.45
C GLY A 48 -3.77 7.64 -2.20
N GLY A 49 -3.76 6.99 -3.37
CA GLY A 49 -4.97 6.62 -4.11
C GLY A 49 -5.74 5.51 -3.38
N SER A 50 -6.99 5.78 -3.01
CA SER A 50 -7.86 4.83 -2.30
C SER A 50 -8.54 3.81 -3.22
N ILE A 51 -8.36 3.94 -4.54
CA ILE A 51 -9.13 3.22 -5.56
C ILE A 51 -8.23 2.22 -6.30
N GLY A 52 -8.72 0.98 -6.49
CA GLY A 52 -8.07 -0.04 -7.32
C GLY A 52 -7.05 -0.91 -6.56
N LEU A 53 -5.91 -1.21 -7.22
CA LEU A 53 -4.87 -2.10 -6.70
C LEU A 53 -4.16 -1.54 -5.45
N MET A 54 -4.07 -0.20 -5.35
CA MET A 54 -3.44 0.49 -4.21
C MET A 54 -4.16 0.18 -2.88
N GLY A 55 -5.49 0.10 -2.90
CA GLY A 55 -6.29 -0.27 -1.72
C GLY A 55 -6.05 -1.71 -1.28
N LEU A 56 -5.85 -2.63 -2.23
CA LEU A 56 -5.61 -4.06 -1.93
C LEU A 56 -4.25 -4.28 -1.27
N VAL A 57 -3.18 -3.65 -1.79
CA VAL A 57 -1.84 -3.76 -1.17
C VAL A 57 -1.84 -3.10 0.21
N SER A 58 -2.42 -1.89 0.31
CA SER A 58 -2.53 -1.15 1.57
C SER A 58 -3.26 -1.97 2.64
N ARG A 59 -4.41 -2.59 2.27
CA ARG A 59 -5.16 -3.46 3.17
C ARG A 59 -4.34 -4.66 3.61
N ALA A 60 -3.69 -5.37 2.69
CA ALA A 60 -2.88 -6.55 3.00
C ALA A 60 -1.73 -6.24 3.97
N VAL A 61 -1.06 -5.09 3.79
CA VAL A 61 0.04 -4.67 4.68
C VAL A 61 -0.50 -4.19 6.04
N HIS A 62 -1.63 -3.49 6.05
CA HIS A 62 -2.27 -3.01 7.28
C HIS A 62 -2.83 -4.16 8.13
N ASP A 63 -3.47 -5.17 7.52
CA ASP A 63 -3.93 -6.39 8.20
C ASP A 63 -2.75 -7.16 8.82
N GLY A 64 -1.59 -7.10 8.16
CA GLY A 64 -0.33 -7.64 8.68
C GLY A 64 0.31 -6.81 9.82
N GLY A 65 -0.35 -5.76 10.30
CA GLY A 65 0.13 -4.94 11.42
C GLY A 65 1.32 -4.04 11.07
N ARG A 66 1.61 -3.84 9.79
CA ARG A 66 2.71 -2.99 9.31
C ARG A 66 2.24 -1.58 9.00
N HIS A 67 3.19 -0.64 8.98
CA HIS A 67 2.89 0.76 8.74
C HIS A 67 2.65 1.02 7.24
N VAL A 68 1.60 1.77 6.95
CA VAL A 68 1.22 2.15 5.58
C VAL A 68 1.15 3.66 5.46
N LEU A 69 1.99 4.24 4.60
CA LEU A 69 2.07 5.68 4.35
C LEU A 69 1.48 6.02 2.98
N GLY A 70 0.37 6.75 2.98
CA GLY A 70 -0.25 7.28 1.77
C GLY A 70 0.21 8.70 1.47
N LEU A 71 0.91 8.90 0.36
CA LEU A 71 1.28 10.21 -0.16
C LEU A 71 0.24 10.68 -1.18
N ALA A 72 -0.74 11.47 -0.73
CA ALA A 72 -1.70 12.11 -1.62
C ALA A 72 -1.24 13.54 -1.96
N PHE A 73 -1.37 13.95 -3.22
CA PHE A 73 -1.24 15.35 -3.57
C PHE A 73 -2.37 16.14 -2.92
N ILE A 74 -2.03 17.30 -2.35
CA ILE A 74 -3.00 18.17 -1.66
C ILE A 74 -4.17 18.59 -2.57
N THR A 75 -3.95 18.64 -3.89
CA THR A 75 -4.97 18.93 -4.91
C THR A 75 -5.99 17.81 -5.11
N SER A 76 -5.64 16.56 -4.74
CA SER A 76 -6.55 15.41 -4.80
C SER A 76 -7.44 15.29 -3.57
N PHE A 77 -7.17 16.06 -2.51
CA PHE A 77 -8.04 16.14 -1.35
C PHE A 77 -9.20 17.10 -1.65
N PRO A 78 -10.48 16.65 -1.59
CA PRO A 78 -11.59 17.56 -1.72
C PRO A 78 -11.55 18.60 -0.58
N HIS A 79 -11.89 19.85 -0.88
CA HIS A 79 -11.90 21.02 0.04
C HIS A 79 -12.68 20.80 1.35
N ARG A 80 -13.38 19.68 1.48
CA ARG A 80 -14.26 19.28 2.58
C ARG A 80 -13.54 18.57 3.74
N PHE A 81 -12.26 18.20 3.58
CA PHE A 81 -11.48 17.60 4.69
C PHE A 81 -10.84 18.62 5.63
N PHE A 82 -10.83 19.92 5.26
CA PHE A 82 -10.35 20.99 6.12
C PHE A 82 -11.41 21.47 7.15
N SER A 83 -12.63 20.92 7.08
CA SER A 83 -13.73 21.22 8.00
C SER A 83 -14.05 20.01 8.89
N ALA A 84 -13.04 19.53 9.63
CA ALA A 84 -13.22 18.51 10.66
C ALA A 84 -12.34 18.78 11.89
N ASN A 85 -12.11 20.07 12.19
CA ASN A 85 -11.58 20.51 13.47
C ASN A 85 -12.42 21.71 13.95
N HIS A 86 -13.55 21.39 14.58
CA HIS A 86 -14.19 22.21 15.60
C HIS A 86 -14.97 21.28 16.54
#